data_AF-A0A518V2K9-F1
#
_entry.id   AF-A0A518V2K9-F1
#
_cell.length_a   1.000
_cell.length_b   1.000
_cell.length_c   1.000
_cell.angle_alpha   90.00
_cell.angle_beta   90.00
_cell.angle_gamma   90.00
#
_symmetry.space_group_name_H-M   'P 1'
#
loop_
_entity.id
_entity.type
_entity.pdbx_description
1 polymer ?
#
loop_
_entity_poly.entity_id
_entity_poly.type
_entity_poly.pdbx_seq_one_letter_code
_entity_poly.pdbx_strand_id
1 'polypeptide(L)'
;MRKKAMNKVVASFLTVGLLTGGSLFASVPAAHAQEVQVTRNISVTGIGSISIDPDVAYLQVGVETDAKTAKEAQEKNAKIFAAVEKVLKQDGLSEKEVQTIQFSTNPQYNYDDKAGPVLTGYKSQHIVKVTYRNLNKIGNLLDKLSEAGANRIDTVQLSTDKQAQYEGQALTLAVQNAKAKAEALAKAAGVTVKKVLTISESNAVERPYMLAKSEMSLQDSPRGSSISTGQIKVETTVTVQFEIE
;
A
#
# COMPACT_ATOMS: atom_id res chain seq x y z
N MET A 1 55.26 -16.94 -7.29
CA MET A 1 56.22 -18.03 -6.95
C MET A 1 57.36 -17.46 -6.11
N ARG A 2 57.76 -18.19 -5.07
CA ARG A 2 58.77 -17.82 -4.04
C ARG A 2 60.15 -17.47 -4.60
N LYS A 3 60.81 -16.49 -3.95
CA LYS A 3 62.21 -16.48 -3.40
C LYS A 3 62.64 -15.01 -3.28
N LYS A 4 63.11 -14.51 -2.13
CA LYS A 4 64.47 -14.54 -1.54
C LYS A 4 64.40 -13.53 -0.35
N ALA A 5 65.18 -13.51 0.73
CA ALA A 5 66.50 -13.97 1.14
C ALA A 5 66.58 -13.69 2.68
N MET A 6 67.58 -14.02 3.51
CA MET A 6 68.63 -15.03 3.65
C MET A 6 69.44 -14.58 4.89
N ASN A 7 69.68 -15.49 5.86
CA ASN A 7 70.82 -15.61 6.83
C ASN A 7 71.33 -14.36 7.59
N LYS A 8 71.85 -14.39 8.83
CA LYS A 8 72.29 -15.36 9.86
C LYS A 8 72.41 -14.48 11.15
N VAL A 9 72.38 -15.01 12.38
CA VAL A 9 73.56 -15.30 13.21
C VAL A 9 73.08 -15.90 14.55
N VAL A 10 73.88 -16.83 15.05
CA VAL A 10 73.71 -17.72 16.21
C VAL A 10 74.39 -17.12 17.45
N ALA A 11 73.87 -17.36 18.67
CA ALA A 11 74.68 -17.65 19.87
C ALA A 11 73.82 -18.21 21.02
N SER A 12 74.15 -19.42 21.46
CA SER A 12 73.65 -20.12 22.65
C SER A 12 74.34 -19.59 23.92
N PHE A 13 73.65 -19.57 25.06
CA PHE A 13 74.25 -19.90 26.37
C PHE A 13 73.20 -20.51 27.31
N LEU A 14 73.63 -21.58 27.97
CA LEU A 14 72.91 -22.45 28.90
C LEU A 14 73.39 -22.10 30.32
N THR A 15 72.49 -21.77 31.25
CA THR A 15 72.78 -21.85 32.69
C THR A 15 71.50 -22.16 33.47
N VAL A 16 71.54 -23.28 34.18
CA VAL A 16 70.55 -23.76 35.17
C VAL A 16 70.69 -22.91 36.44
N GLY A 17 69.57 -22.43 36.98
CA GLY A 17 69.51 -21.64 38.22
C GLY A 17 68.22 -21.90 39.00
N LEU A 18 68.42 -22.30 40.26
CA LEU A 18 67.50 -22.74 41.33
C LEU A 18 66.29 -21.83 41.64
N LEU A 19 65.23 -22.46 42.16
CA LEU A 19 64.01 -21.88 42.77
C LEU A 19 64.25 -20.70 43.73
N THR A 20 63.44 -19.63 43.59
CA THR A 20 62.90 -18.83 44.72
C THR A 20 61.66 -18.03 44.25
N GLY A 21 60.64 -17.95 45.11
CA GLY A 21 59.27 -17.59 44.75
C GLY A 21 59.03 -16.13 44.32
N GLY A 22 58.12 -15.98 43.36
CA GLY A 22 57.52 -14.70 42.99
C GLY A 22 56.02 -14.89 42.79
N SER A 23 55.23 -14.26 43.67
CA SER A 23 53.77 -14.25 43.60
C SER A 23 53.31 -13.64 42.27
N LEU A 24 52.67 -14.43 41.42
CA LEU A 24 51.94 -13.95 40.24
C LEU A 24 50.65 -13.27 40.72
N PHE A 25 50.69 -11.96 40.91
CA PHE A 25 49.46 -11.17 40.96
C PHE A 25 48.88 -11.12 39.54
N ALA A 26 47.98 -12.05 39.24
CA ALA A 26 47.15 -11.99 38.06
C ALA A 26 46.26 -10.74 38.16
N SER A 27 46.52 -9.75 37.32
CA SER A 27 45.65 -8.60 37.13
C SER A 27 44.31 -9.09 36.56
N VAL A 28 43.28 -9.14 37.41
CA VAL A 28 41.91 -9.41 36.98
C VAL A 28 41.44 -8.21 36.16
N PRO A 29 41.04 -8.36 34.88
CA PRO A 29 40.47 -7.25 34.14
C PRO A 29 39.17 -6.82 34.84
N ALA A 30 39.11 -5.55 35.24
CA ALA A 30 37.89 -4.97 35.77
C ALA A 30 36.81 -5.05 34.68
N ALA A 31 35.82 -5.92 34.90
CA ALA A 31 34.61 -5.93 34.10
C ALA A 31 33.89 -4.60 34.37
N HIS A 32 33.99 -3.66 33.44
CA HIS A 32 33.12 -2.49 33.44
C HIS A 32 31.67 -2.98 33.27
N ALA A 33 30.90 -2.93 34.36
CA ALA A 33 29.46 -3.07 34.29
C ALA A 33 28.93 -1.89 33.46
N GLN A 34 28.45 -2.17 32.26
CA GLN A 34 27.75 -1.18 31.43
C GLN A 34 26.46 -0.82 32.19
N GLU A 35 26.45 0.33 32.86
CA GLU A 35 25.29 0.83 33.59
C GLU A 35 24.18 1.13 32.57
N VAL A 36 23.15 0.28 32.52
CA VAL A 36 22.01 0.48 31.62
C VAL A 36 21.18 1.63 32.15
N GLN A 37 21.38 2.84 31.61
CA GLN A 37 20.54 3.98 31.94
C GLN A 37 19.13 3.77 31.38
N VAL A 38 18.20 3.42 32.26
CA VAL A 38 16.78 3.28 31.93
C VAL A 38 16.18 4.68 31.77
N THR A 39 15.97 5.12 30.53
CA THR A 39 15.30 6.39 30.25
C THR A 39 13.79 6.22 30.45
N ARG A 40 13.22 6.94 31.42
CA ARG A 40 11.77 6.98 31.67
C ARG A 40 11.08 7.60 30.45
N ASN A 41 10.02 6.97 29.96
CA ASN A 41 9.30 7.43 28.78
C ASN A 41 7.80 7.14 28.83
N ILE A 42 7.04 7.89 28.04
CA ILE A 42 5.64 7.60 27.69
C ILE A 42 5.60 7.18 26.22
N SER A 43 5.00 6.03 25.94
CA SER A 43 4.71 5.56 24.58
C SER A 43 3.22 5.73 24.29
N VAL A 44 2.89 6.40 23.18
CA VAL A 44 1.51 6.67 22.77
C VAL A 44 1.31 6.41 21.29
N THR A 45 0.09 6.02 20.95
CA THR A 45 -0.36 5.91 19.56
C THR A 45 -1.25 7.10 19.21
N GLY A 46 -0.79 7.91 18.26
CA GLY A 46 -1.53 9.01 17.67
C GLY A 46 -2.23 8.57 16.38
N ILE A 47 -3.44 9.05 16.18
CA ILE A 47 -4.21 8.82 14.95
C ILE A 47 -4.48 10.19 14.33
N GLY A 48 -4.21 10.30 13.03
CA GLY A 48 -4.50 11.49 12.25
C GLY A 48 -5.30 11.10 11.03
N SER A 49 -6.38 11.84 10.78
CA SER A 49 -7.24 11.58 9.63
C SER A 49 -7.75 12.87 9.00
N ILE A 50 -7.92 12.84 7.69
CA ILE A 50 -8.55 13.91 6.92
C ILE A 50 -9.63 13.32 6.01
N SER A 51 -10.77 13.99 5.96
CA SER A 51 -11.86 13.70 5.01
C SER A 51 -11.75 14.65 3.84
N ILE A 52 -11.76 14.11 2.63
CA ILE A 52 -11.60 14.87 1.40
C ILE A 52 -12.63 14.42 0.36
N ASP A 53 -12.99 15.35 -0.52
CA ASP A 53 -13.77 15.01 -1.70
C ASP A 53 -12.84 14.31 -2.71
N PRO A 54 -13.26 13.17 -3.30
CA PRO A 54 -12.45 12.50 -4.32
C PRO A 54 -12.33 13.38 -5.57
N ASP A 55 -11.18 13.32 -6.23
CA ASP A 55 -10.92 14.00 -7.51
C ASP A 55 -10.63 13.05 -8.67
N VAL A 56 -10.56 11.74 -8.40
CA VAL A 56 -10.35 10.70 -9.41
C VAL A 56 -11.16 9.43 -9.11
N ALA A 57 -11.60 8.77 -10.17
CA ALA A 57 -12.22 7.46 -10.14
C ALA A 57 -11.39 6.47 -10.96
N TYR A 58 -11.06 5.33 -10.36
CA TYR A 58 -10.51 4.18 -11.05
C TYR A 58 -11.64 3.23 -11.41
N LEU A 59 -11.86 3.04 -12.71
CA LEU A 59 -12.87 2.15 -13.27
C LEU A 59 -12.20 0.89 -13.80
N GLN A 60 -12.79 -0.27 -13.59
CA GLN A 60 -12.44 -1.49 -14.32
C GLN A 60 -13.54 -1.78 -15.34
N VAL A 61 -13.20 -1.58 -16.61
CA VAL A 61 -14.14 -1.71 -17.74
C VAL A 61 -13.56 -2.69 -18.75
N GLY A 62 -14.39 -3.56 -19.29
CA GLY A 62 -13.94 -4.52 -20.27
C GLY A 62 -15.07 -5.20 -21.03
N VAL A 63 -14.63 -6.12 -21.86
CA VAL A 63 -15.50 -6.98 -22.67
C VAL A 63 -15.14 -8.42 -22.37
N GLU A 64 -16.17 -9.24 -22.17
CA GLU A 64 -16.12 -10.69 -22.11
C GLU A 64 -16.97 -11.28 -23.24
N THR A 65 -16.43 -12.26 -23.95
CA THR A 65 -17.12 -12.91 -25.06
C THR A 65 -16.87 -14.40 -25.08
N ASP A 66 -17.90 -15.17 -25.37
CA ASP A 66 -17.80 -16.61 -25.61
C ASP A 66 -17.93 -16.97 -27.09
N ALA A 67 -17.24 -18.03 -27.49
CA ALA A 67 -17.35 -18.65 -28.81
C ALA A 67 -16.96 -20.14 -28.78
N LYS A 68 -17.13 -20.84 -29.91
CA LYS A 68 -16.78 -22.27 -30.00
C LYS A 68 -15.28 -22.53 -30.13
N THR A 69 -14.53 -21.56 -30.65
CA THR A 69 -13.07 -21.61 -30.75
C THR A 69 -12.43 -20.41 -30.06
N ALA A 70 -11.19 -20.58 -29.59
CA ALA A 70 -10.43 -19.50 -28.96
C ALA A 70 -10.27 -18.29 -29.91
N LYS A 71 -9.99 -18.55 -31.19
CA LYS A 71 -9.81 -17.52 -32.22
C LYS A 71 -11.07 -16.69 -32.41
N GLU A 72 -12.23 -17.33 -32.56
CA GLU A 72 -13.51 -16.64 -32.72
C GLU A 72 -13.87 -15.81 -31.48
N ALA A 73 -13.61 -16.34 -30.28
CA ALA A 73 -13.83 -15.60 -29.03
C ALA A 73 -12.97 -14.34 -28.99
N GLN A 74 -11.69 -14.46 -29.34
CA GLN A 74 -10.76 -13.34 -29.34
C GLN A 74 -11.09 -12.28 -30.41
N GLU A 75 -11.44 -12.70 -31.64
CA GLU A 75 -11.81 -11.77 -32.72
C GLU A 75 -13.10 -11.00 -32.39
N LYS A 76 -14.09 -11.69 -31.82
CA LYS A 76 -15.33 -11.06 -31.33
C LYS A 76 -15.03 -10.07 -30.21
N ASN A 77 -14.18 -10.45 -29.25
CA ASN A 77 -13.76 -9.58 -28.16
C ASN A 77 -13.09 -8.32 -28.69
N ALA A 78 -12.09 -8.47 -29.57
CA ALA A 78 -11.33 -7.36 -30.13
C ALA A 78 -12.23 -6.36 -30.90
N LYS A 79 -13.23 -6.86 -31.64
CA LYS A 79 -14.17 -6.01 -32.38
C LYS A 79 -15.03 -5.16 -31.45
N ILE A 80 -15.58 -5.75 -30.39
CA ILE A 80 -16.41 -5.02 -29.41
C ILE A 80 -15.52 -4.06 -28.61
N PHE A 81 -14.34 -4.51 -28.19
CA PHE A 81 -13.42 -3.70 -27.42
C PHE A 81 -12.94 -2.46 -28.20
N ALA A 82 -12.77 -2.55 -29.53
CA ALA A 82 -12.45 -1.39 -30.36
C ALA A 82 -13.54 -0.29 -30.31
N ALA A 83 -14.81 -0.67 -30.14
CA ALA A 83 -15.90 0.29 -29.94
C ALA A 83 -15.83 0.94 -28.55
N VAL A 84 -15.53 0.16 -27.51
CA VAL A 84 -15.31 0.64 -26.14
C VAL A 84 -14.12 1.61 -26.09
N GLU A 85 -12.99 1.26 -26.70
CA GLU A 85 -11.81 2.11 -26.79
C GLU A 85 -12.10 3.43 -27.50
N LYS A 86 -12.92 3.39 -28.56
CA LYS A 86 -13.35 4.60 -29.27
C LYS A 86 -14.15 5.53 -28.36
N VAL A 87 -15.07 5.00 -27.53
CA VAL A 87 -15.82 5.80 -26.55
C VAL A 87 -14.87 6.45 -25.54
N LEU A 88 -13.92 5.69 -25.00
CA LEU A 88 -12.93 6.23 -24.04
C LEU A 88 -12.13 7.39 -24.65
N LYS A 89 -11.64 7.23 -25.90
CA LYS A 89 -10.93 8.29 -26.63
C LYS A 89 -11.81 9.51 -26.91
N GLN A 90 -13.08 9.29 -27.27
CA GLN A 90 -14.04 10.37 -27.53
C GLN A 90 -14.43 11.15 -26.26
N ASP A 91 -14.38 10.51 -25.09
CA ASP A 91 -14.56 11.20 -23.80
C ASP A 91 -13.31 11.97 -23.35
N GLY A 92 -12.25 11.95 -24.17
CA GLY A 92 -11.02 12.73 -23.97
C GLY A 92 -9.93 12.00 -23.19
N LEU A 93 -10.07 10.70 -22.94
CA LEU A 93 -9.08 9.92 -22.21
C LEU A 93 -7.86 9.63 -23.07
N SER A 94 -6.69 9.89 -22.51
CA SER A 94 -5.41 9.55 -23.13
C SER A 94 -5.04 8.08 -22.92
N GLU A 95 -4.09 7.58 -23.70
CA GLU A 95 -3.54 6.22 -23.52
C GLU A 95 -2.91 6.03 -22.13
N LYS A 96 -2.47 7.10 -21.46
CA LYS A 96 -1.94 7.03 -20.09
C LYS A 96 -3.02 6.80 -19.04
N GLU A 97 -4.26 7.15 -19.35
CA GLU A 97 -5.40 7.00 -18.46
C GLU A 97 -6.12 5.66 -18.66
N VAL A 98 -5.80 4.92 -19.73
CA VAL A 98 -6.41 3.63 -20.05
C VAL A 98 -5.32 2.56 -20.10
N GLN A 99 -5.29 1.70 -19.09
CA GLN A 99 -4.27 0.65 -18.97
C GLN A 99 -4.94 -0.73 -19.02
N THR A 100 -4.51 -1.61 -19.93
CA THR A 100 -4.93 -3.02 -19.89
C THR A 100 -4.41 -3.68 -18.63
N ILE A 101 -5.34 -4.22 -17.82
CA ILE A 101 -5.03 -4.95 -16.58
C ILE A 101 -5.29 -6.45 -16.71
N GLN A 102 -6.10 -6.86 -17.69
CA GLN A 102 -6.36 -8.26 -17.96
C GLN A 102 -6.65 -8.47 -19.45
N PHE A 103 -5.96 -9.44 -20.04
CA PHE A 103 -6.27 -9.98 -21.35
C PHE A 103 -6.06 -11.50 -21.31
N SER A 104 -7.11 -12.27 -21.54
CA SER A 104 -7.02 -13.73 -21.47
C SER A 104 -8.05 -14.40 -22.35
N THR A 105 -7.75 -15.61 -22.83
CA THR A 105 -8.71 -16.47 -23.51
C THR A 105 -8.58 -17.87 -22.96
N ASN A 106 -9.62 -18.35 -22.29
CA ASN A 106 -9.60 -19.60 -21.53
C ASN A 106 -10.68 -20.56 -22.04
N PRO A 107 -10.41 -21.87 -22.11
CA PRO A 107 -11.47 -22.85 -22.37
C PRO A 107 -12.54 -22.81 -21.27
N GLN A 108 -13.78 -23.10 -21.62
CA GLN A 108 -14.89 -23.28 -20.70
C GLN A 108 -15.29 -24.76 -20.71
N TYR A 109 -15.38 -25.35 -19.53
CA TYR A 109 -15.79 -26.74 -19.35
C TYR A 109 -17.10 -26.78 -18.58
N ASN A 110 -18.01 -27.67 -19.00
CA ASN A 110 -19.12 -28.10 -18.17
C ASN A 110 -18.72 -29.37 -17.44
N TYR A 111 -19.06 -29.45 -16.16
CA TYR A 111 -18.82 -30.64 -15.35
C TYR A 111 -20.14 -31.36 -15.16
N ASP A 112 -20.26 -32.54 -15.77
CA ASP A 112 -21.34 -33.48 -15.53
C ASP A 112 -20.80 -34.60 -14.63
N ASP A 113 -21.50 -34.87 -13.52
CA ASP A 113 -21.13 -35.86 -12.50
C ASP A 113 -20.90 -37.27 -13.07
N LYS A 114 -21.45 -37.58 -14.26
CA LYS A 114 -21.30 -38.89 -14.90
C LYS A 114 -20.29 -38.94 -16.05
N ALA A 115 -19.96 -37.80 -16.66
CA ALA A 115 -19.20 -37.74 -17.91
C ALA A 115 -17.84 -37.02 -17.81
N GLY A 116 -17.56 -36.36 -16.68
CA GLY A 116 -16.32 -35.58 -16.50
C GLY A 116 -16.36 -34.23 -17.25
N PRO A 117 -15.22 -33.52 -17.36
CA PRO A 117 -15.18 -32.19 -17.95
C PRO A 117 -15.41 -32.24 -19.47
N VAL A 118 -16.48 -31.61 -19.95
CA VAL A 118 -16.80 -31.45 -21.37
C VAL A 118 -16.52 -30.03 -21.81
N LEU A 119 -15.63 -29.83 -22.78
CA LEU A 119 -15.34 -28.50 -23.35
C LEU A 119 -16.59 -27.95 -24.05
N THR A 120 -17.09 -26.80 -23.61
CA THR A 120 -18.31 -26.16 -24.15
C THR A 120 -18.00 -24.97 -25.07
N GLY A 121 -16.81 -24.39 -24.94
CA GLY A 121 -16.34 -23.28 -25.77
C GLY A 121 -15.11 -22.61 -25.17
N TYR A 122 -14.88 -21.36 -25.57
CA TYR A 122 -13.80 -20.51 -25.09
C TYR A 122 -14.36 -19.14 -24.71
N LYS A 123 -13.80 -18.58 -23.65
CA LYS A 123 -14.14 -17.26 -23.12
C LYS A 123 -12.94 -16.35 -23.24
N SER A 124 -13.11 -15.22 -23.91
CA SER A 124 -12.09 -14.19 -24.05
C SER A 124 -12.48 -12.96 -23.23
N GLN A 125 -11.52 -12.41 -22.50
CA GLN A 125 -11.67 -11.24 -21.63
C GLN A 125 -10.62 -10.20 -22.00
N HIS A 126 -11.04 -8.93 -22.07
CA HIS A 126 -10.16 -7.78 -22.19
C HIS A 126 -10.68 -6.68 -21.27
N ILE A 127 -9.93 -6.39 -20.20
CA ILE A 127 -10.29 -5.43 -19.15
C ILE A 127 -9.19 -4.38 -19.03
N VAL A 128 -9.61 -3.13 -19.01
CA VAL A 128 -8.78 -1.96 -18.76
C VAL A 128 -9.12 -1.31 -17.42
N LYS A 129 -8.09 -0.81 -16.74
CA LYS A 129 -8.22 0.20 -15.69
C LYS A 129 -8.26 1.57 -16.36
N VAL A 130 -9.32 2.30 -16.11
CA VAL A 130 -9.49 3.69 -16.57
C VAL A 130 -9.34 4.63 -15.38
N THR A 131 -8.47 5.62 -15.51
CA THR A 131 -8.31 6.71 -14.55
C THR A 131 -9.13 7.89 -15.02
N TYR A 132 -10.21 8.22 -14.30
CA TYR A 132 -11.21 9.18 -14.73
C TYR A 132 -11.35 10.34 -13.74
N ARG A 133 -11.12 11.57 -14.19
CA ARG A 133 -11.11 12.77 -13.31
C ARG A 133 -12.40 13.58 -13.36
N ASN A 134 -13.26 13.36 -14.36
CA ASN A 134 -14.51 14.10 -14.49
C ASN A 134 -15.66 13.41 -13.76
N LEU A 135 -15.60 13.34 -12.44
CA LEU A 135 -16.53 12.54 -11.62
C LEU A 135 -18.00 12.86 -11.89
N ASN A 136 -18.35 14.09 -12.24
CA ASN A 136 -19.72 14.50 -12.58
C ASN A 136 -20.26 13.85 -13.86
N LYS A 137 -19.39 13.36 -14.75
CA LYS A 137 -19.75 12.71 -16.01
C LYS A 137 -19.61 11.19 -15.98
N ILE A 138 -19.19 10.61 -14.85
CA ILE A 138 -18.90 9.19 -14.73
C ILE A 138 -20.09 8.31 -15.14
N GLY A 139 -21.30 8.69 -14.74
CA GLY A 139 -22.54 8.00 -15.13
C GLY A 139 -22.75 7.96 -16.63
N ASN A 140 -22.61 9.13 -17.28
CA ASN A 140 -22.74 9.24 -18.74
C ASN A 140 -21.67 8.43 -19.49
N LEU A 141 -20.44 8.39 -18.96
CA LEU A 141 -19.38 7.55 -19.50
C LEU A 141 -19.75 6.07 -19.40
N LEU A 142 -20.21 5.60 -18.24
CA LEU A 142 -20.61 4.20 -18.04
C LEU A 142 -21.77 3.78 -18.94
N ASP A 143 -22.75 4.66 -19.14
CA ASP A 143 -23.88 4.42 -20.04
C ASP A 143 -23.37 4.26 -21.50
N LYS A 144 -22.52 5.18 -21.99
CA LYS A 144 -21.91 5.08 -23.32
C LYS A 144 -21.04 3.83 -23.51
N LEU A 145 -20.29 3.44 -22.47
CA LEU A 145 -19.44 2.23 -22.52
C LEU A 145 -20.31 0.97 -22.63
N SER A 146 -21.41 0.94 -21.88
CA SER A 146 -22.40 -0.15 -21.95
C SER A 146 -23.06 -0.22 -23.34
N GLU A 147 -23.45 0.93 -23.90
CA GLU A 147 -23.98 1.02 -25.28
C GLU A 147 -22.98 0.56 -26.34
N ALA A 148 -21.67 0.79 -26.12
CA ALA A 148 -20.60 0.32 -26.99
C ALA A 148 -20.28 -1.18 -26.83
N GLY A 149 -20.93 -1.87 -25.88
CA GLY A 149 -20.81 -3.31 -25.67
C GLY A 149 -19.87 -3.73 -24.55
N ALA A 150 -19.42 -2.80 -23.69
CA ALA A 150 -18.78 -3.17 -22.43
C ALA A 150 -19.78 -3.94 -21.56
N ASN A 151 -19.40 -5.14 -21.12
CA ASN A 151 -20.23 -6.01 -20.29
C ASN A 151 -19.51 -6.49 -19.02
N ARG A 152 -18.31 -5.96 -18.78
CA ARG A 152 -17.56 -6.08 -17.53
C ARG A 152 -17.32 -4.68 -16.99
N ILE A 153 -18.14 -4.26 -16.04
CA ILE A 153 -18.00 -3.00 -15.30
C ILE A 153 -18.00 -3.40 -13.83
N ASP A 154 -16.82 -3.77 -13.33
CA ASP A 154 -16.72 -4.53 -12.09
C ASP A 154 -16.65 -3.61 -10.85
N THR A 155 -15.82 -2.56 -10.90
CA THR A 155 -15.56 -1.69 -9.75
C THR A 155 -15.40 -0.24 -10.17
N VAL A 156 -16.06 0.67 -9.44
CA VAL A 156 -15.77 2.11 -9.42
C VAL A 156 -15.14 2.45 -8.07
N GLN A 157 -13.83 2.75 -8.07
CA GLN A 157 -13.11 3.16 -6.88
C GLN A 157 -12.83 4.66 -6.93
N LEU A 158 -13.38 5.40 -5.97
CA LEU A 158 -13.10 6.82 -5.81
C LEU A 158 -11.86 7.02 -4.95
N SER A 159 -11.01 7.97 -5.32
CA SER A 159 -9.73 8.22 -4.68
C SER A 159 -9.27 9.66 -4.97
N THR A 160 -8.01 9.95 -4.68
CA THR A 160 -7.37 11.22 -5.01
C THR A 160 -6.01 11.04 -5.69
N ASP A 161 -5.70 11.89 -6.67
CA ASP A 161 -4.35 11.98 -7.24
C ASP A 161 -3.34 12.62 -6.28
N LYS A 162 -3.82 13.28 -5.22
CA LYS A 162 -2.99 14.00 -4.23
C LYS A 162 -2.76 13.19 -2.96
N GLN A 163 -2.76 11.86 -3.07
CA GLN A 163 -2.67 10.95 -1.94
C GLN A 163 -1.51 11.30 -0.99
N ALA A 164 -0.29 11.46 -1.52
CA ALA A 164 0.88 11.81 -0.72
C ALA A 164 0.75 13.14 0.03
N GLN A 165 0.04 14.13 -0.54
CA GLN A 165 -0.20 15.41 0.10
C GLN A 165 -1.15 15.26 1.31
N TYR A 166 -2.21 14.47 1.15
CA TYR A 166 -3.18 14.24 2.23
C TYR A 166 -2.64 13.29 3.30
N GLU A 167 -1.80 12.33 2.92
CA GLU A 167 -1.03 11.50 3.85
C GLU A 167 -0.10 12.34 4.72
N GLY A 168 0.65 13.29 4.14
CA GLY A 168 1.50 14.20 4.92
C GLY A 168 0.70 15.07 5.91
N GLN A 169 -0.50 15.49 5.54
CA GLN A 169 -1.42 16.19 6.44
C GLN A 169 -1.93 15.27 7.56
N ALA A 170 -2.34 14.05 7.22
CA ALA A 170 -2.78 13.06 8.20
C ALA A 170 -1.66 12.70 9.20
N LEU A 171 -0.41 12.53 8.74
CA LEU A 171 0.74 12.29 9.61
C LEU A 171 0.99 13.44 10.58
N THR A 172 0.88 14.68 10.10
CA THR A 172 1.01 15.88 10.94
C THR A 172 -0.05 15.86 12.05
N LEU A 173 -1.30 15.56 11.72
CA LEU A 173 -2.39 15.41 12.68
C LEU A 173 -2.15 14.24 13.65
N ALA A 174 -1.59 13.13 13.17
CA ALA A 174 -1.30 11.96 14.00
C ALA A 174 -0.24 12.26 15.05
N VAL A 175 0.83 12.96 14.68
CA VAL A 175 1.89 13.38 15.62
C VAL A 175 1.36 14.40 16.62
N GLN A 176 0.53 15.37 16.19
CA GLN A 176 -0.13 16.31 17.09
C GLN A 176 -1.05 15.59 18.09
N ASN A 177 -1.80 14.59 17.62
CA ASN A 177 -2.66 13.75 18.46
C ASN A 177 -1.84 12.95 19.48
N ALA A 178 -0.73 12.33 19.06
CA ALA A 178 0.18 11.62 19.95
C ALA A 178 0.73 12.56 21.03
N LYS A 179 1.21 13.76 20.65
CA LYS A 179 1.72 14.75 21.60
C LYS A 179 0.68 15.15 22.64
N ALA A 180 -0.54 15.49 22.22
CA ALA A 180 -1.62 15.84 23.13
C ALA A 180 -1.97 14.70 24.12
N LYS A 181 -1.96 13.44 23.64
CA LYS A 181 -2.17 12.27 24.51
C LYS A 181 -1.03 12.09 25.52
N ALA A 182 0.22 12.23 25.09
CA ALA A 182 1.37 12.12 25.98
C ALA A 182 1.36 13.20 27.07
N GLU A 183 1.02 14.45 26.71
CA GLU A 183 0.89 15.55 27.66
C GLU A 183 -0.23 15.29 28.68
N ALA A 184 -1.37 14.76 28.25
CA ALA A 184 -2.47 14.39 29.15
C ALA A 184 -2.07 13.27 30.13
N LEU A 185 -1.37 12.24 29.64
CA LEU A 185 -0.86 11.13 30.47
C LEU A 185 0.19 11.62 31.47
N ALA A 186 1.13 12.46 31.03
CA ALA A 186 2.17 13.01 31.88
C ALA A 186 1.56 13.85 33.02
N LYS A 187 0.61 14.74 32.69
CA LYS A 187 -0.12 15.54 33.68
C LYS A 187 -0.85 14.67 34.70
N ALA A 188 -1.51 13.60 34.25
CA ALA A 188 -2.20 12.67 35.15
C ALA A 188 -1.24 11.88 36.05
N ALA A 189 -0.03 11.60 35.58
CA ALA A 189 1.01 10.91 36.33
C ALA A 189 1.91 11.83 37.18
N GLY A 190 1.70 13.15 37.15
CA GLY A 190 2.50 14.13 37.89
C GLY A 190 3.93 14.30 37.36
N VAL A 191 4.14 14.02 36.07
CA VAL A 191 5.42 14.15 35.36
C VAL A 191 5.27 15.12 34.18
N THR A 192 6.37 15.50 33.54
CA THR A 192 6.35 16.38 32.36
C THR A 192 6.97 15.70 31.14
N VAL A 193 6.46 16.05 29.95
CA VAL A 193 6.98 15.56 28.66
C VAL A 193 8.15 16.45 28.22
N LYS A 194 9.29 15.85 27.85
CA LYS A 194 10.45 16.57 27.30
C LYS A 194 10.53 16.50 25.78
N LYS A 195 11.36 15.57 25.27
CA LYS A 195 11.68 15.43 23.85
C LYS A 195 11.13 14.11 23.33
N VAL A 196 10.92 14.08 22.02
CA VAL A 196 10.63 12.85 21.30
C VAL A 196 11.90 11.99 21.27
N LEU A 197 11.78 10.73 21.67
CA LEU A 197 12.83 9.73 21.58
C LEU A 197 12.74 8.98 20.26
N THR A 198 11.55 8.50 19.91
CA THR A 198 11.31 7.74 18.69
C THR A 198 9.94 8.08 18.10
N ILE A 199 9.87 8.06 16.77
CA ILE A 199 8.61 8.08 16.01
C ILE A 199 8.66 6.88 15.08
N SER A 200 7.61 6.06 15.13
CA SER A 200 7.40 4.96 14.21
C SER A 200 6.08 5.17 13.49
N GLU A 201 6.15 5.23 12.17
CA GLU A 201 4.99 5.29 11.30
C GLU A 201 4.45 3.87 11.07
N SER A 202 3.13 3.71 11.19
CA SER A 202 2.43 2.54 10.68
C SER A 202 1.77 2.94 9.36
N ASN A 203 2.01 2.16 8.30
CA ASN A 203 1.55 2.49 6.95
C ASN A 203 0.06 2.89 6.93
N ALA A 204 -0.22 3.99 6.23
CA ALA A 204 -1.58 4.43 5.95
C ALA A 204 -2.33 3.35 5.17
N VAL A 205 -3.59 3.08 5.53
CA VAL A 205 -4.49 2.27 4.70
C VAL A 205 -5.59 3.19 4.22
N GLU A 206 -5.61 3.48 2.92
CA GLU A 206 -6.73 4.17 2.29
C GLU A 206 -7.96 3.26 2.43
N ARG A 207 -8.97 3.73 3.17
CA ARG A 207 -10.25 3.01 3.28
C ARG A 207 -11.34 3.86 2.65
N PRO A 208 -12.06 3.34 1.64
CA PRO A 208 -13.27 3.98 1.16
C PRO A 208 -14.24 4.16 2.33
N TYR A 209 -14.65 5.40 2.59
CA TYR A 209 -15.64 5.69 3.61
C TYR A 209 -16.97 5.97 2.92
N MET A 210 -17.92 5.04 3.04
CA MET A 210 -19.29 5.32 2.64
C MET A 210 -19.97 6.08 3.76
N LEU A 211 -20.09 7.41 3.62
CA LEU A 211 -21.05 8.17 4.42
C LEU A 211 -22.45 7.66 4.05
N ALA A 212 -23.07 6.90 4.96
CA ALA A 212 -24.48 6.57 4.85
C ALA A 212 -25.26 7.89 4.87
N LYS A 213 -25.65 8.37 3.68
CA LYS A 213 -26.47 9.55 3.54
C LYS A 213 -27.81 9.22 4.20
N SER A 214 -28.08 9.79 5.37
CA SER A 214 -29.42 9.76 5.94
C SER A 214 -30.37 10.35 4.90
N GLU A 215 -31.46 9.64 4.66
CA GLU A 215 -32.44 9.90 3.62
C GLU A 215 -32.98 11.35 3.70
N MET A 216 -32.47 12.24 2.86
CA MET A 216 -33.19 13.45 2.45
C MET A 216 -32.58 14.02 1.17
N SER A 217 -33.08 13.55 0.04
CA SER A 217 -33.22 14.29 -1.24
C SER A 217 -33.64 13.31 -2.34
N LEU A 218 -34.89 12.85 -2.28
CA LEU A 218 -35.61 12.36 -3.46
C LEU A 218 -36.26 13.58 -4.13
N GLN A 219 -35.50 14.29 -4.96
CA GLN A 219 -36.10 15.15 -5.98
C GLN A 219 -35.14 15.29 -7.16
N ASP A 220 -35.63 14.83 -8.31
CA ASP A 220 -34.98 14.72 -9.63
C ASP A 220 -33.73 13.84 -9.73
N SER A 221 -33.95 12.54 -9.97
CA SER A 221 -32.95 11.70 -10.62
C SER A 221 -32.97 11.96 -12.14
N PRO A 222 -31.87 12.41 -12.76
CA PRO A 222 -31.71 12.32 -14.21
C PRO A 222 -31.74 10.84 -14.62
N ARG A 223 -32.31 10.51 -15.78
CA ARG A 223 -32.21 9.18 -16.38
C ARG A 223 -30.73 8.89 -16.66
N GLY A 224 -30.11 7.98 -15.91
CA GLY A 224 -28.71 7.57 -16.07
C GLY A 224 -28.13 6.94 -14.80
N SER A 225 -27.01 6.23 -14.93
CA SER A 225 -26.29 5.64 -13.79
C SER A 225 -25.75 6.73 -12.86
N SER A 226 -26.34 6.95 -11.68
CA SER A 226 -25.90 7.99 -10.73
C SER A 226 -24.93 7.42 -9.70
N ILE A 227 -23.68 7.89 -9.68
CA ILE A 227 -22.66 7.51 -8.70
C ILE A 227 -22.52 8.63 -7.66
N SER A 228 -22.85 8.34 -6.41
CA SER A 228 -22.62 9.27 -5.30
C SER A 228 -21.16 9.19 -4.86
N THR A 229 -20.44 10.31 -4.90
CA THR A 229 -19.00 10.31 -4.68
C THR A 229 -18.59 10.21 -3.20
N GLY A 230 -19.44 10.67 -2.27
CA GLY A 230 -19.11 10.68 -0.85
C GLY A 230 -17.81 11.44 -0.55
N GLN A 231 -17.24 11.22 0.63
CA GLN A 231 -15.89 11.67 1.00
C GLN A 231 -15.02 10.46 1.28
N ILE A 232 -13.75 10.52 0.86
CA ILE A 232 -12.75 9.52 1.22
C ILE A 232 -12.00 9.97 2.47
N LYS A 233 -11.64 9.02 3.33
CA LYS A 233 -10.89 9.29 4.56
C LYS A 233 -9.47 8.76 4.41
N VAL A 234 -8.51 9.66 4.49
CA VAL A 234 -7.08 9.31 4.59
C VAL A 234 -6.72 9.28 6.07
N GLU A 235 -6.32 8.12 6.58
CA GLU A 235 -5.99 7.90 7.98
C GLU A 235 -4.59 7.31 8.13
N THR A 236 -3.85 7.83 9.10
CA THR A 236 -2.49 7.41 9.44
C THR A 236 -2.39 7.18 10.94
N THR A 237 -1.50 6.27 11.33
CA THR A 237 -1.23 5.97 12.74
C THR A 237 0.26 6.08 12.99
N VAL A 238 0.63 6.78 14.06
CA VAL A 238 2.02 6.91 14.49
C VAL A 238 2.15 6.47 15.94
N THR A 239 3.22 5.76 16.25
CA THR A 239 3.62 5.47 17.63
C THR A 239 4.79 6.36 17.99
N VAL A 240 4.65 7.13 19.06
CA VAL A 240 5.66 8.09 19.51
C VAL A 240 6.04 7.79 20.94
N GLN A 241 7.35 7.74 21.21
CA GLN A 241 7.88 7.68 22.55
C GLN A 241 8.45 9.04 22.94
N PHE A 242 8.04 9.54 24.10
CA PHE A 242 8.52 10.79 24.66
C PHE A 242 9.27 10.52 25.96
N GLU A 243 10.41 11.19 26.14
CA GLU A 243 11.10 11.24 27.42
C GLU A 243 10.25 12.03 28.44
N ILE A 244 10.27 11.58 29.70
CA ILE A 244 9.57 12.23 30.80
C ILE A 244 10.47 12.49 32.01
N GLU A 245 10.15 13.53 32.77
CA GLU A 245 10.73 13.82 34.08
C GLU A 245 9.65 13.89 35.18
#